data_AF-A0A8J7DHC8-F1
#
_entry.id   AF-A0A8J7DHC8-F1
#
_cell.length_a   1.000
_cell.length_b   1.000
_cell.length_c   1.000
_cell.angle_alpha   90.00
_cell.angle_beta   90.00
_cell.angle_gamma   90.00
#
_symmetry.space_group_name_H-M   'P 1'
#
loop_
_entity.id
_entity.type
_entity.pdbx_description
1 polymer ?
#
loop_
_entity_poly.entity_id
_entity_poly.type
_entity_poly.pdbx_seq_one_letter_code
_entity_poly.pdbx_strand_id
1 'polypeptide(L)'
;MANTTLTDIATELTQVATKLRNSTVKVQSGSLGVGSGVIWRSDGLIITNAHVAISDRPTIKLSDGRVFDAVRVKFDPQHDLAALKIVATDLTAATIGNSEALRVGELVLAVGNPFGDSGAVTTGIIYANNPGMVVADLQLYPGNSGGPLADCLGRVVGINTMIANGLAVAVSTSTVDDFLQRNNENWAWGMG
;
A
#
# COMPACT_ATOMS: atom_id res chain seq x y z
N MET A 1 -32.20 8.98 15.15
CA MET A 1 -31.62 8.34 13.95
C MET A 1 -31.10 9.46 13.07
N ALA A 2 -29.79 9.53 12.84
CA ALA A 2 -29.24 10.56 11.96
C ALA A 2 -29.61 10.21 10.51
N ASN A 3 -30.23 11.16 9.80
CA ASN A 3 -30.40 11.04 8.35
C ASN A 3 -29.03 11.29 7.71
N THR A 4 -28.27 10.24 7.45
CA THR A 4 -27.08 10.33 6.61
C THR A 4 -27.52 10.69 5.20
N THR A 5 -27.10 11.86 4.73
CA THR A 5 -27.38 12.29 3.36
C THR A 5 -26.35 11.68 2.40
N LEU A 6 -26.67 11.62 1.10
CA LEU A 6 -25.70 11.21 0.08
C LEU A 6 -24.46 12.13 0.06
N THR A 7 -24.64 13.39 0.44
CA THR A 7 -23.56 14.37 0.55
C THR A 7 -22.61 14.06 1.71
N ASP A 8 -23.12 13.52 2.82
CA ASP A 8 -22.30 13.12 3.96
C ASP A 8 -21.37 11.95 3.59
N ILE A 9 -21.91 10.94 2.88
CA ILE A 9 -21.11 9.80 2.39
C ILE A 9 -20.00 10.25 1.45
N ALA A 10 -20.32 11.13 0.48
CA ALA A 10 -19.32 11.66 -0.45
C ALA A 10 -18.21 12.44 0.29
N THR A 11 -18.59 13.19 1.31
CA THR A 11 -17.66 13.95 2.16
C THR A 11 -16.74 13.02 2.94
N GLU A 12 -17.30 11.99 3.59
CA GLU A 12 -16.54 11.00 4.36
C GLU A 12 -15.57 10.22 3.47
N LEU A 13 -16.01 9.76 2.29
CA LEU A 13 -15.14 9.08 1.34
C LEU A 13 -13.99 9.98 0.86
N THR A 14 -14.25 11.27 0.65
CA THR A 14 -13.21 12.23 0.27
C THR A 14 -12.18 12.43 1.38
N GLN A 15 -12.62 12.45 2.65
CA GLN A 15 -11.71 12.53 3.80
C GLN A 15 -10.85 11.27 3.93
N VAL A 16 -11.45 10.09 3.79
CA VAL A 16 -10.74 8.80 3.80
C VAL A 16 -9.73 8.74 2.65
N ALA A 17 -10.14 9.10 1.44
CA ALA A 17 -9.28 9.19 0.27
C ALA A 17 -8.09 10.14 0.52
N THR A 18 -8.34 11.33 1.08
CA THR A 18 -7.28 12.30 1.39
C THR A 18 -6.28 11.75 2.41
N LYS A 19 -6.77 11.09 3.46
CA LYS A 19 -5.91 10.43 4.46
C LYS A 19 -5.01 9.37 3.81
N LEU A 20 -5.59 8.50 2.98
CA LEU A 20 -4.85 7.44 2.29
C LEU A 20 -3.82 8.00 1.30
N ARG A 21 -4.16 9.06 0.57
CA ARG A 21 -3.25 9.75 -0.35
C ARG A 21 -2.04 10.32 0.38
N ASN A 22 -2.21 10.87 1.58
CA ASN A 22 -1.10 11.44 2.36
C ASN A 22 -0.12 10.39 2.89
N SER A 23 -0.57 9.15 3.07
CA SER A 23 0.30 8.01 3.43
C SER A 23 0.76 7.19 2.23
N THR A 24 0.38 7.56 1.00
CA THR A 24 0.76 6.84 -0.22
C THR A 24 1.88 7.61 -0.93
N VAL A 25 2.93 6.90 -1.31
CA VAL A 25 4.08 7.45 -2.02
C VAL A 25 4.18 6.86 -3.42
N LYS A 26 4.82 7.59 -4.33
CA LYS A 26 5.27 7.03 -5.60
C LYS A 26 6.65 6.39 -5.42
N VAL A 27 6.80 5.16 -5.89
CA VAL A 27 8.08 4.44 -5.90
C VAL A 27 8.60 4.40 -7.33
N GLN A 28 9.83 4.84 -7.53
CA GLN A 28 10.53 4.79 -8.82
C GLN A 28 11.82 4.00 -8.68
N SER A 29 11.91 2.89 -9.38
CA SER A 29 12.98 1.89 -9.31
C SER A 29 13.56 1.68 -10.71
N GLY A 30 14.53 2.53 -11.08
CA GLY A 30 15.11 2.55 -12.42
C GLY A 30 14.15 3.05 -13.51
N SER A 31 14.44 2.71 -14.76
CA SER A 31 13.65 3.14 -15.93
C SER A 31 12.32 2.40 -16.11
N LEU A 32 12.11 1.29 -15.40
CA LEU A 32 10.97 0.38 -15.63
C LEU A 32 10.10 0.12 -14.39
N GLY A 33 10.63 0.25 -13.16
CA GLY A 33 9.85 0.04 -11.94
C GLY A 33 9.13 1.31 -11.52
N VAL A 34 7.85 1.45 -11.83
CA VAL A 34 7.02 2.54 -11.29
C VAL A 34 5.79 1.96 -10.62
N GLY A 35 5.60 2.34 -9.35
CA GLY A 35 4.47 1.88 -8.56
C GLY A 35 4.18 2.82 -7.40
N SER A 36 3.49 2.29 -6.42
CA SER A 36 3.13 2.97 -5.18
C SER A 36 3.78 2.30 -3.98
N GLY A 37 3.77 3.00 -2.85
CA GLY A 37 4.18 2.48 -1.56
C GLY A 37 3.31 3.07 -0.45
N VAL A 38 3.29 2.42 0.70
CA VAL A 38 2.58 2.89 1.89
C VAL A 38 3.62 3.28 2.93
N ILE A 39 3.56 4.51 3.44
CA ILE A 39 4.31 4.93 4.62
C ILE A 39 3.77 4.14 5.81
N TRP A 40 4.45 3.07 6.16
CA TRP A 40 4.00 2.12 7.17
C TRP A 40 4.29 2.60 8.59
N ARG A 41 5.41 3.30 8.77
CA ARG A 41 5.80 3.94 10.04
C ARG A 41 6.33 5.33 9.80
N SER A 42 6.10 6.22 10.76
CA SER A 42 6.52 7.62 10.72
C SER A 42 8.03 7.82 10.75
N ASP A 43 8.79 6.77 11.06
CA ASP A 43 10.26 6.78 11.00
C ASP A 43 10.82 6.62 9.58
N GLY A 44 9.95 6.50 8.56
CA GLY A 44 10.35 6.38 7.15
C GLY A 44 10.38 4.96 6.60
N LEU A 45 9.79 3.99 7.31
CA LEU A 45 9.54 2.65 6.75
C LEU A 45 8.39 2.72 5.75
N ILE A 46 8.63 2.21 4.54
CA ILE A 46 7.65 2.14 3.47
C ILE A 46 7.50 0.68 3.03
N ILE A 47 6.26 0.21 2.87
CA ILE A 47 5.96 -1.09 2.27
C ILE A 47 5.53 -0.89 0.83
N THR A 48 6.02 -1.74 -0.06
CA THR A 48 5.63 -1.79 -1.48
C THR A 48 5.74 -3.24 -1.98
N ASN A 49 5.48 -3.47 -3.27
CA ASN A 49 5.68 -4.78 -3.86
C ASN A 49 7.14 -5.04 -4.24
N ALA A 50 7.52 -6.31 -4.20
CA ALA A 50 8.85 -6.76 -4.64
C ALA A 50 9.09 -6.45 -6.12
N HIS A 51 8.10 -6.68 -6.98
CA HIS A 51 8.22 -6.37 -8.40
C HIS A 51 8.26 -4.86 -8.72
N VAL A 52 7.85 -4.00 -7.79
CA VAL A 52 7.98 -2.54 -7.91
C VAL A 52 9.38 -2.08 -7.49
N ALA A 53 9.88 -2.61 -6.38
CA ALA A 53 11.18 -2.28 -5.82
C ALA A 53 12.30 -3.16 -6.38
N ILE A 54 12.53 -3.15 -7.70
CA ILE A 54 13.57 -3.97 -8.37
C ILE A 54 15.02 -3.51 -8.07
N SER A 55 15.25 -2.21 -7.94
CA SER A 55 16.50 -1.59 -7.52
C SER A 55 16.64 -1.58 -5.99
N ASP A 56 17.86 -1.76 -5.48
CA ASP A 56 18.20 -1.56 -4.07
C ASP A 56 18.08 -0.10 -3.61
N ARG A 57 18.12 0.84 -4.56
CA ARG A 57 18.08 2.29 -4.30
C ARG A 57 16.99 2.96 -5.13
N PRO A 58 15.70 2.74 -4.82
CA PRO A 58 14.62 3.45 -5.50
C PRO A 58 14.51 4.89 -4.99
N THR A 59 13.90 5.75 -5.79
CA THR A 59 13.50 7.10 -5.40
C THR A 59 12.03 7.09 -4.95
N ILE A 60 11.75 7.80 -3.86
CA ILE A 60 10.42 7.96 -3.28
C ILE A 60 9.98 9.40 -3.46
N LYS A 61 8.77 9.60 -4.01
CA LYS A 61 8.11 10.90 -4.05
C LYS A 61 6.87 10.87 -3.15
N LEU A 62 6.84 11.76 -2.15
CA LEU A 62 5.72 11.93 -1.24
C LEU A 62 4.56 12.70 -1.89
N SER A 63 3.39 12.67 -1.26
CA SER A 63 2.19 13.40 -1.72
C SER A 63 2.36 14.93 -1.70
N ASP A 64 3.22 15.44 -0.82
CA ASP A 64 3.58 16.86 -0.73
C ASP A 64 4.64 17.30 -1.76
N GLY A 65 5.12 16.36 -2.59
CA GLY A 65 6.10 16.60 -3.64
C GLY A 65 7.56 16.46 -3.22
N ARG A 66 7.87 16.26 -1.94
CA ARG A 66 9.25 15.94 -1.50
C ARG A 66 9.73 14.63 -2.12
N VAL A 67 11.02 14.58 -2.43
CA VAL A 67 11.67 13.44 -3.10
C VAL A 67 12.86 12.98 -2.26
N PHE A 68 12.99 11.67 -2.06
CA PHE A 68 14.03 11.05 -1.24
C PHE A 68 14.61 9.83 -1.92
N ASP A 69 15.91 9.61 -1.74
CA ASP A 69 16.50 8.30 -1.99
C ASP A 69 16.08 7.34 -0.87
N ALA A 70 15.69 6.13 -1.27
CA ALA A 70 15.40 5.06 -0.35
C ALA A 70 16.45 3.95 -0.47
N VAL A 71 16.55 3.15 0.59
CA VAL A 71 17.27 1.87 0.58
C VAL A 71 16.26 0.76 0.79
N ARG A 72 16.36 -0.29 -0.03
CA ARG A 72 15.60 -1.53 0.20
C ARG A 72 16.21 -2.29 1.37
N VAL A 73 15.48 -2.35 2.49
CA VAL A 73 15.94 -2.98 3.74
C VAL A 73 15.45 -4.41 3.89
N LYS A 74 14.40 -4.80 3.15
CA LYS A 74 13.92 -6.19 3.10
C LYS A 74 13.23 -6.47 1.77
N PHE A 75 13.32 -7.72 1.32
CA PHE A 75 12.78 -8.16 0.03
C PHE A 75 12.27 -9.59 0.16
N ASP A 76 11.02 -9.81 -0.22
CA ASP A 76 10.37 -11.13 -0.25
C ASP A 76 9.58 -11.26 -1.57
N PRO A 77 10.21 -11.78 -2.63
CA PRO A 77 9.55 -11.96 -3.91
C PRO A 77 8.49 -13.06 -3.89
N GLN A 78 8.49 -13.96 -2.90
CA GLN A 78 7.49 -15.03 -2.81
C GLN A 78 6.12 -14.49 -2.42
N HIS A 79 6.09 -13.52 -1.49
CA HIS A 79 4.87 -12.81 -1.08
C HIS A 79 4.69 -11.47 -1.80
N ASP A 80 5.56 -11.17 -2.76
CA ASP A 80 5.60 -9.90 -3.50
C ASP A 80 5.63 -8.66 -2.57
N LEU A 81 6.50 -8.68 -1.56
CA LEU A 81 6.68 -7.59 -0.60
C LEU A 81 8.13 -7.08 -0.60
N ALA A 82 8.27 -5.77 -0.40
CA ALA A 82 9.54 -5.13 -0.11
C ALA A 82 9.36 -4.06 0.96
N ALA A 83 10.35 -3.92 1.83
CA ALA A 83 10.46 -2.81 2.76
C ALA A 83 11.54 -1.84 2.27
N LEU A 84 11.18 -0.58 2.18
CA LEU A 84 12.06 0.53 1.83
C LEU A 84 12.21 1.45 3.04
N LYS A 85 13.36 2.12 3.12
CA LYS A 85 13.66 3.09 4.17
C LYS A 85 14.12 4.41 3.56
N ILE A 86 13.49 5.49 3.99
CA ILE A 86 13.94 6.87 3.73
C ILE A 86 14.34 7.55 5.05
N VAL A 87 15.15 8.60 4.94
CA VAL A 87 15.46 9.51 6.05
C VAL A 87 14.68 10.81 5.83
N ALA A 88 13.58 10.97 6.56
CA ALA A 88 12.71 12.14 6.46
C ALA A 88 11.96 12.35 7.78
N THR A 89 11.54 13.59 8.03
CA THR A 89 10.65 13.97 9.14
C THR A 89 9.26 14.32 8.61
N ASP A 90 8.29 14.49 9.51
CA ASP A 90 6.95 14.97 9.17
C ASP A 90 6.26 14.07 8.13
N LEU A 91 6.34 12.76 8.36
CA LEU A 91 5.72 11.74 7.52
C LEU A 91 4.33 11.40 8.08
N THR A 92 3.34 11.35 7.17
CA THR A 92 2.00 10.85 7.51
C THR A 92 1.98 9.34 7.36
N ALA A 93 2.14 8.61 8.46
CA ALA A 93 2.03 7.15 8.44
C ALA A 93 0.58 6.69 8.29
N ALA A 94 0.40 5.57 7.58
CA ALA A 94 -0.89 4.93 7.45
C ALA A 94 -1.38 4.39 8.81
N THR A 95 -2.70 4.39 9.01
CA THR A 95 -3.31 3.58 10.08
C THR A 95 -3.45 2.15 9.57
N ILE A 96 -2.95 1.17 10.31
CA ILE A 96 -3.04 -0.25 9.91
C ILE A 96 -4.28 -0.88 10.54
N GLY A 97 -5.03 -1.62 9.74
CA GLY A 97 -6.23 -2.36 10.12
C GLY A 97 -5.97 -3.87 10.18
N ASN A 98 -6.88 -4.59 10.84
CA ASN A 98 -6.84 -6.04 10.90
C ASN A 98 -7.51 -6.64 9.64
N SER A 99 -6.72 -7.20 8.73
CA SER A 99 -7.21 -7.87 7.52
C SER A 99 -8.01 -9.14 7.82
N GLU A 100 -7.77 -9.81 8.94
CA GLU A 100 -8.48 -11.04 9.32
C GLU A 100 -9.92 -10.77 9.75
N ALA A 101 -10.23 -9.52 10.13
CA ALA A 101 -11.57 -9.12 10.54
C ALA A 101 -12.47 -8.68 9.36
N LEU A 102 -11.93 -8.64 8.14
CA LEU A 102 -12.68 -8.23 6.95
C LEU A 102 -13.80 -9.21 6.61
N ARG A 103 -14.95 -8.65 6.21
CA ARG A 103 -16.11 -9.43 5.74
C ARG A 103 -16.36 -9.21 4.26
N VAL A 104 -16.80 -10.25 3.57
CA VAL A 104 -17.30 -10.16 2.19
C VAL A 104 -18.42 -9.12 2.12
N GLY A 105 -18.36 -8.23 1.12
CA GLY A 105 -19.29 -7.13 0.92
C GLY A 105 -18.91 -5.82 1.62
N GLU A 106 -17.86 -5.79 2.46
CA GLU A 106 -17.39 -4.52 3.05
C GLU A 106 -16.81 -3.58 2.00
N LEU A 107 -17.13 -2.29 2.13
CA LEU A 107 -16.61 -1.24 1.27
C LEU A 107 -15.11 -1.05 1.50
N VAL A 108 -14.37 -1.01 0.40
CA VAL A 108 -12.93 -0.76 0.40
C VAL A 108 -12.56 0.30 -0.62
N LEU A 109 -11.41 0.93 -0.37
CA LEU A 109 -10.79 1.91 -1.23
C LEU A 109 -9.36 1.45 -1.55
N ALA A 110 -8.94 1.64 -2.78
CA ALA A 110 -7.55 1.51 -3.16
C ALA A 110 -7.01 2.85 -3.66
N VAL A 111 -5.77 3.16 -3.28
CA VAL A 111 -5.05 4.36 -3.72
C VAL A 111 -3.76 3.96 -4.41
N GLY A 112 -3.40 4.69 -5.46
CA GLY A 112 -2.13 4.50 -6.13
C GLY A 112 -1.71 5.70 -6.97
N ASN A 113 -0.69 5.50 -7.80
CA ASN A 113 -0.14 6.52 -8.68
C ASN A 113 -0.17 6.06 -10.15
N PRO A 114 -1.34 5.69 -10.71
CA PRO A 114 -1.42 5.21 -12.08
C PRO A 114 -1.03 6.30 -13.07
N PHE A 115 -0.25 5.95 -14.09
CA PHE A 115 0.19 6.85 -15.16
C PHE A 115 0.89 8.16 -14.71
N GLY A 116 1.32 8.24 -13.45
CA GLY A 116 1.92 9.45 -12.88
C GLY A 116 0.95 10.41 -12.19
N ASP A 117 -0.36 10.13 -12.21
CA ASP A 117 -1.37 10.86 -11.46
C ASP A 117 -1.31 10.46 -9.99
N SER A 118 -0.78 11.36 -9.16
CA SER A 118 -0.52 11.04 -7.76
C SER A 118 -1.79 10.93 -6.92
N GLY A 119 -2.06 9.74 -6.40
CA GLY A 119 -3.14 9.48 -5.45
C GLY A 119 -4.51 9.28 -6.11
N ALA A 120 -4.57 8.62 -7.26
CA ALA A 120 -5.83 8.17 -7.83
C ALA A 120 -6.53 7.20 -6.87
N VAL A 121 -7.84 7.34 -6.72
CA VAL A 121 -8.65 6.55 -5.80
C VAL A 121 -9.69 5.76 -6.57
N THR A 122 -9.83 4.49 -6.21
CA THR A 122 -10.87 3.58 -6.70
C THR A 122 -11.56 2.96 -5.49
N THR A 123 -12.79 2.50 -5.65
CA THR A 123 -13.57 1.88 -4.58
C THR A 123 -14.35 0.69 -5.10
N GLY A 124 -14.64 -0.24 -4.19
CA GLY A 124 -15.40 -1.45 -4.47
C GLY A 124 -15.64 -2.21 -3.18
N ILE A 125 -15.82 -3.52 -3.26
CA ILE A 125 -16.14 -4.36 -2.10
C ILE A 125 -15.19 -5.54 -1.95
N ILE A 126 -15.07 -6.05 -0.72
CA ILE A 126 -14.40 -7.33 -0.49
C ILE A 126 -15.17 -8.44 -1.19
N TYR A 127 -14.50 -9.13 -2.10
CA TYR A 127 -15.02 -10.31 -2.80
C TYR A 127 -14.72 -11.59 -2.00
N ALA A 128 -13.49 -11.74 -1.51
CA ALA A 128 -13.06 -12.85 -0.66
C ALA A 128 -11.94 -12.42 0.28
N ASN A 129 -11.87 -13.04 1.46
CA ASN A 129 -10.79 -12.84 2.41
C ASN A 129 -10.13 -14.20 2.69
N ASN A 130 -8.93 -14.39 2.18
CA ASN A 130 -8.17 -15.64 2.28
C ASN A 130 -6.96 -15.43 3.20
N PRO A 131 -6.45 -16.49 3.85
CA PRO A 131 -5.17 -16.39 4.56
C PRO A 131 -4.08 -15.80 3.67
N GLY A 132 -3.56 -14.66 4.08
CA GLY A 132 -2.50 -13.93 3.41
C GLY A 132 -2.91 -13.00 2.26
N MET A 133 -4.13 -13.10 1.74
CA MET A 133 -4.59 -12.32 0.59
C MET A 133 -6.01 -11.80 0.75
N VAL A 134 -6.19 -10.52 0.45
CA VAL A 134 -7.50 -9.88 0.35
C VAL A 134 -7.87 -9.75 -1.12
N VAL A 135 -9.05 -10.22 -1.50
CA VAL A 135 -9.56 -10.15 -2.87
C VAL A 135 -10.75 -9.20 -2.91
N ALA A 136 -10.71 -8.21 -3.80
CA ALA A 136 -11.74 -7.19 -3.92
C ALA A 136 -12.24 -7.08 -5.37
N ASP A 137 -13.52 -6.77 -5.49
CA ASP A 137 -14.13 -6.36 -6.76
C ASP A 137 -13.97 -4.85 -6.91
N LEU A 138 -12.83 -4.44 -7.46
CA LEU A 138 -12.50 -3.06 -7.80
C LEU A 138 -11.49 -3.01 -8.95
N GLN A 139 -11.44 -1.89 -9.64
CA GLN A 139 -10.51 -1.70 -10.75
C GLN A 139 -9.13 -1.27 -10.25
N LEU A 140 -8.07 -1.99 -10.63
CA LEU A 140 -6.69 -1.50 -10.51
C LEU A 140 -6.08 -1.24 -11.89
N TYR A 141 -5.12 -0.31 -11.93
CA TYR A 141 -4.32 0.04 -13.10
C TYR A 141 -2.82 -0.05 -12.76
N PRO A 142 -1.95 -0.19 -13.77
CA PRO A 142 -0.50 -0.06 -13.57
C PRO A 142 -0.16 1.21 -12.78
N GLY A 143 0.60 1.07 -11.70
CA GLY A 143 0.91 2.15 -10.75
C GLY A 143 0.18 2.04 -9.41
N ASN A 144 -0.87 1.21 -9.30
CA ASN A 144 -1.51 0.89 -8.01
C ASN A 144 -0.72 -0.15 -7.19
N SER A 145 0.07 -1.00 -7.84
CA SER A 145 0.93 -1.99 -7.18
C SER A 145 1.80 -1.33 -6.11
N GLY A 146 1.74 -1.86 -4.90
CA GLY A 146 2.42 -1.39 -3.70
C GLY A 146 1.64 -0.33 -2.91
N GLY A 147 0.53 0.18 -3.45
CA GLY A 147 -0.36 1.12 -2.79
C GLY A 147 -1.35 0.44 -1.83
N PRO A 148 -2.04 1.20 -0.97
CA PRO A 148 -2.92 0.63 0.05
C PRO A 148 -4.24 0.13 -0.54
N LEU A 149 -4.71 -1.01 -0.05
CA LEU A 149 -6.12 -1.37 0.06
C LEU A 149 -6.57 -1.05 1.48
N ALA A 150 -7.66 -0.30 1.63
CA ALA A 150 -8.12 0.19 2.93
C ALA A 150 -9.62 0.03 3.11
N ASP A 151 -10.04 -0.11 4.36
CA ASP A 151 -11.45 -0.11 4.74
C ASP A 151 -12.07 1.31 4.74
N CYS A 152 -13.37 1.40 5.00
CA CYS A 152 -14.11 2.66 5.05
C CYS A 152 -13.68 3.62 6.17
N LEU A 153 -12.82 3.19 7.11
CA LEU A 153 -12.23 4.05 8.15
C LEU A 153 -10.84 4.57 7.74
N GLY A 154 -10.38 4.24 6.53
CA GLY A 154 -9.05 4.57 6.03
C GLY A 154 -7.95 3.83 6.79
N ARG A 155 -8.23 2.62 7.28
CA ARG A 155 -7.22 1.72 7.82
C ARG A 155 -6.76 0.81 6.69
N VAL A 156 -5.46 0.75 6.44
CA VAL A 156 -4.87 -0.13 5.43
C VAL A 156 -5.05 -1.57 5.89
N VAL A 157 -5.66 -2.40 5.05
CA VAL A 157 -5.94 -3.82 5.28
C VAL A 157 -5.21 -4.72 4.27
N GLY A 158 -4.52 -4.13 3.30
CA GLY A 158 -3.58 -4.84 2.45
C GLY A 158 -2.77 -3.93 1.54
N ILE A 159 -1.85 -4.53 0.81
CA ILE A 159 -1.00 -3.89 -0.20
C ILE A 159 -1.40 -4.43 -1.57
N ASN A 160 -1.98 -3.57 -2.42
CA ASN A 160 -2.40 -3.96 -3.77
C ASN A 160 -1.22 -4.54 -4.54
N THR A 161 -1.39 -5.69 -5.18
CA THR A 161 -0.30 -6.37 -5.93
C THR A 161 -0.66 -6.59 -7.38
N MET A 162 -1.77 -7.29 -7.66
CA MET A 162 -2.09 -7.78 -9.00
C MET A 162 -3.60 -7.82 -9.25
N ILE A 163 -3.96 -8.07 -10.51
CA ILE A 163 -5.30 -8.49 -10.90
C ILE A 163 -5.26 -9.98 -11.23
N ALA A 164 -6.13 -10.77 -10.60
CA ALA A 164 -6.27 -12.20 -10.85
C ALA A 164 -7.73 -12.52 -11.18
N ASN A 165 -7.99 -13.12 -12.35
CA ASN A 165 -9.33 -13.45 -12.82
C ASN A 165 -10.31 -12.25 -12.82
N GLY A 166 -9.82 -11.06 -13.14
CA GLY A 166 -10.61 -9.81 -13.13
C GLY A 166 -10.82 -9.17 -11.76
N LEU A 167 -10.33 -9.78 -10.68
CA LEU A 167 -10.44 -9.25 -9.33
C LEU A 167 -9.12 -8.66 -8.84
N ALA A 168 -9.19 -7.61 -8.03
CA ALA A 168 -8.04 -7.03 -7.37
C ALA A 168 -7.57 -7.92 -6.21
N VAL A 169 -6.26 -8.14 -6.13
CA VAL A 169 -5.63 -8.88 -5.04
C VAL A 169 -4.66 -7.98 -4.31
N ALA A 170 -4.74 -8.01 -2.98
CA ALA A 170 -3.83 -7.34 -2.08
C ALA A 170 -3.20 -8.33 -1.10
N VAL A 171 -1.91 -8.16 -0.80
CA VAL A 171 -1.22 -8.89 0.26
C VAL A 171 -1.76 -8.36 1.60
N SER A 172 -2.27 -9.25 2.44
CA SER A 172 -2.94 -8.88 3.70
C SER A 172 -1.99 -8.21 4.72
N THR A 173 -2.53 -7.39 5.63
CA THR A 173 -1.71 -6.77 6.69
C THR A 173 -1.07 -7.79 7.62
N SER A 174 -1.72 -8.91 7.91
CA SER A 174 -1.09 -9.98 8.70
C SER A 174 0.15 -10.57 8.01
N THR A 175 0.12 -10.74 6.68
CA THR A 175 1.32 -11.15 5.92
C THR A 175 2.41 -10.08 5.91
N VAL A 176 2.05 -8.80 5.88
CA VAL A 176 3.02 -7.71 6.00
C VAL A 176 3.66 -7.72 7.40
N ASP A 177 2.88 -7.94 8.44
CA ASP A 177 3.38 -8.03 9.81
C ASP A 177 4.33 -9.22 9.99
N ASP A 178 3.96 -10.40 9.49
CA ASP A 178 4.85 -11.57 9.44
C ASP A 178 6.14 -11.27 8.68
N PHE A 179 6.01 -10.64 7.50
CA PHE A 179 7.14 -10.21 6.69
C PHE A 179 8.06 -9.27 7.47
N LEU A 180 7.54 -8.34 8.27
CA LEU A 180 8.36 -7.43 9.07
C LEU A 180 8.97 -8.11 10.31
N GLN A 181 8.28 -9.06 10.93
CA GLN A 181 8.70 -9.72 12.17
C GLN A 181 9.68 -10.88 11.96
N ARG A 182 9.68 -11.55 10.80
CA ARG A 182 10.64 -12.63 10.51
C ARG A 182 12.07 -12.11 10.64
N ASN A 183 12.76 -12.49 11.73
CA ASN A 183 14.20 -12.27 11.85
C ASN A 183 14.88 -13.09 10.75
N ASN A 184 15.58 -12.43 9.82
CA ASN A 184 16.44 -13.17 8.93
C ASN A 184 17.52 -13.83 9.82
N GLU A 185 17.70 -15.15 9.77
CA GLU A 185 18.92 -15.80 10.27
C GLU A 185 20.00 -15.89 9.15
N ASN A 186 19.69 -15.40 7.94
CA ASN A 186 20.53 -15.53 6.75
C ASN A 186 21.12 -14.21 6.19
N TRP A 187 21.23 -13.13 6.98
CA TRP A 187 21.66 -11.80 6.46
C TRP A 187 23.12 -11.43 6.76
N ALA A 188 23.94 -12.36 7.25
CA ALA A 188 25.37 -12.14 7.41
C ALA A 188 26.14 -12.44 6.11
N TRP A 189 25.98 -11.63 5.05
CA TRP A 189 26.99 -11.50 3.98
C TRP A 189 26.80 -10.18 3.24
N GLY A 190 27.83 -9.31 3.28
CA GLY A 190 27.88 -8.14 2.39
C GLY A 190 28.69 -6.91 2.83
N MET A 191 29.41 -6.95 3.97
CA MET A 191 30.50 -6.00 4.22
C MET A 191 31.81 -6.78 4.31
N GLY A 192 32.45 -6.94 3.15
CA GLY A 192 33.85 -7.27 2.97
C GLY A 192 34.42 -6.32 1.92
#